data_AF-A0AB34HZB8-F1
#
_entry.id   AF-A0AB34HZB8-F1
#
_cell.length_a   1.000
_cell.length_b   1.000
_cell.length_c   1.000
_cell.angle_alpha   90.00
_cell.angle_beta   90.00
_cell.angle_gamma   90.00
#
_symmetry.space_group_name_H-M   'P 1'
#
loop_
_entity.id
_entity.type
_entity.pdbx_description
1 polymer ?
#
loop_
_entity_poly.entity_id
_entity_poly.type
_entity_poly.pdbx_seq_one_letter_code
_entity_poly.pdbx_strand_id
1 'polypeptide(L)'
;MPRLQVFLTRTLRPCNSGTLATSHWKMAGGMWVTISVDGILTTTGYTQEDYTMLGSDDFFYIGGSPNTADLPGSPVSNNFMGCLKDVVYKNNDFKLELSRLAKEGDPKMKLQGDLSFRCEDVAALDPVTFESPEAFVALPRWSAKRTGSISLDFRTTEPNGLLLFSQGRRAGAGAGSHSAAQRADYFAMELLDGYLYLLLDMGSGGIKLRASSRKVNDGEWCHVDFQRDGRKGSISVNSRSTPFLATGESEILDLESELYLGGLPEGGRVDLPLPPEVWTAALRAGYVGCVRDLFIDGRSRDLRGLAEAQGAGGVAPFCSRETLKQCTSAPCRNGGVCREGWNRFVCDCIGTGFLGRVCEREATVLSYDGSMYMKIMLPNAMHTEAEDVSLRFMSQRAYGLMMATTSRESADTLRLELDGGQMKLTVNLGRDAREADCASCPGPGLHHVRRRCASSRSSAVYGP
;
A
#
# COMPACT_ATOMS: atom_id res chain seq x y z
N MET A 1 21.53 -5.53 -24.09
CA MET A 1 22.68 -5.75 -23.19
C MET A 1 22.36 -6.94 -22.32
N PRO A 2 23.14 -8.03 -22.34
CA PRO A 2 22.86 -9.19 -21.51
C PRO A 2 23.18 -8.89 -20.04
N ARG A 3 22.50 -9.61 -19.17
CA ARG A 3 22.38 -9.38 -17.73
C ARG A 3 23.60 -9.96 -17.02
N LEU A 4 24.33 -9.14 -16.26
CA LEU A 4 25.27 -9.64 -15.26
C LEU A 4 24.46 -10.10 -14.03
N GLN A 5 23.91 -11.31 -14.05
CA GLN A 5 23.29 -11.94 -12.88
C GLN A 5 24.30 -12.89 -12.22
N VAL A 6 24.96 -12.41 -11.16
CA VAL A 6 25.69 -13.28 -10.23
C VAL A 6 24.66 -13.87 -9.25
N PHE A 7 24.31 -15.15 -9.42
CA PHE A 7 23.47 -15.86 -8.46
C PHE A 7 24.28 -16.14 -7.18
N LEU A 8 24.13 -15.30 -6.17
CA LEU A 8 24.59 -15.58 -4.80
C LEU A 8 23.47 -16.28 -4.03
N THR A 9 23.46 -17.61 -4.05
CA THR A 9 22.52 -18.43 -3.27
C THR A 9 23.03 -18.66 -1.85
N ARG A 10 23.02 -17.63 -1.00
CA ARG A 10 22.99 -17.81 0.46
C ARG A 10 22.53 -16.55 1.18
N THR A 11 21.55 -16.71 2.06
CA THR A 11 21.10 -15.70 3.03
C THR A 11 22.26 -15.29 3.93
N LEU A 12 22.84 -14.11 3.68
CA LEU A 12 23.79 -13.48 4.58
C LEU A 12 23.01 -12.90 5.77
N ARG A 13 23.45 -13.22 6.99
CA ARG A 13 22.92 -12.65 8.24
C ARG A 13 23.24 -11.14 8.30
N PRO A 14 22.49 -10.33 9.07
CA PRO A 14 22.84 -8.93 9.30
C PRO A 14 24.26 -8.83 9.85
N CYS A 15 25.08 -8.02 9.17
CA CYS A 15 26.46 -7.73 9.54
C CYS A 15 26.47 -6.82 10.77
N ASN A 16 27.07 -7.29 11.87
CA ASN A 16 27.28 -6.45 13.06
C ASN A 16 28.41 -5.43 12.81
N SER A 17 28.46 -4.39 13.65
CA SER A 17 29.45 -3.31 13.61
C SER A 17 30.89 -3.84 13.46
N GLY A 18 31.58 -3.41 12.41
CA GLY A 18 33.00 -3.76 12.16
C GLY A 18 33.24 -4.78 11.04
N THR A 19 32.22 -5.12 10.25
CA THR A 19 32.35 -6.12 9.19
C THR A 19 33.17 -5.61 7.99
N LEU A 20 34.20 -6.36 7.56
CA LEU A 20 35.02 -6.09 6.37
C LEU A 20 34.55 -6.97 5.21
N ALA A 21 33.94 -6.39 4.18
CA ALA A 21 33.60 -7.11 2.95
C ALA A 21 34.69 -6.86 1.90
N THR A 22 35.30 -7.94 1.40
CA THR A 22 36.28 -7.89 0.30
C THR A 22 35.83 -8.79 -0.84
N SER A 23 35.78 -8.23 -2.05
CA SER A 23 35.56 -8.99 -3.29
C SER A 23 36.85 -9.10 -4.08
N HIS A 24 37.21 -10.31 -4.48
CA HIS A 24 38.35 -10.59 -5.34
C HIS A 24 37.90 -11.20 -6.68
N TRP A 25 38.50 -10.72 -7.76
CA TRP A 25 38.25 -11.17 -9.13
C TRP A 25 39.59 -11.64 -9.71
N LYS A 26 39.62 -12.81 -10.36
CA LYS A 26 40.84 -13.28 -11.05
C LYS A 26 40.47 -13.79 -12.44
N MET A 27 41.12 -13.21 -13.45
CA MET A 27 40.86 -13.49 -14.86
C MET A 27 41.96 -14.42 -15.40
N ALA A 28 41.71 -15.73 -15.42
CA ALA A 28 42.55 -16.69 -16.14
C ALA A 28 41.77 -17.99 -16.44
N GLY A 29 41.19 -18.10 -17.63
CA GLY A 29 40.54 -19.35 -18.10
C GLY A 29 39.07 -19.55 -17.68
N GLY A 30 38.37 -18.46 -17.40
CA GLY A 30 36.99 -18.40 -16.89
C GLY A 30 36.88 -17.25 -15.89
N MET A 31 35.78 -16.50 -15.89
CA MET A 31 35.61 -15.37 -14.96
C MET A 31 34.97 -15.89 -13.67
N TRP A 32 35.79 -16.08 -12.63
CA TRP A 32 35.31 -16.39 -11.29
C TRP A 32 35.38 -15.20 -10.35
N VAL A 33 34.38 -15.12 -9.50
CA VAL A 33 34.15 -14.05 -8.53
C VAL A 33 34.22 -14.66 -7.15
N THR A 34 35.01 -14.10 -6.24
CA THR A 34 35.00 -14.49 -4.83
C THR A 34 34.60 -13.30 -3.98
N ILE A 35 33.57 -13.46 -3.16
CA ILE A 35 33.20 -12.51 -2.13
C ILE A 35 33.55 -13.11 -0.76
N SER A 36 34.18 -12.31 0.09
CA SER A 36 34.57 -12.65 1.44
C SER A 36 34.01 -11.63 2.41
N VAL A 37 33.39 -12.10 3.48
CA VAL A 37 32.96 -11.27 4.61
C VAL A 37 33.77 -11.66 5.83
N ASP A 38 34.45 -10.68 6.43
CA ASP A 38 35.40 -10.79 7.54
C ASP A 38 36.60 -11.71 7.30
N GLY A 39 36.87 -12.05 6.04
CA GLY A 39 37.88 -13.07 5.72
C GLY A 39 37.44 -14.50 6.06
N ILE A 40 36.21 -14.70 6.54
CA ILE A 40 35.71 -15.98 7.06
C ILE A 40 34.65 -16.56 6.12
N LEU A 41 33.64 -15.75 5.78
CA LEU A 41 32.52 -16.20 4.95
C LEU A 41 32.85 -15.95 3.50
N THR A 42 33.42 -16.96 2.84
CA THR A 42 33.80 -16.89 1.43
C THR A 42 32.80 -17.62 0.54
N THR A 43 32.36 -16.97 -0.54
CA THR A 43 31.57 -17.59 -1.60
C THR A 43 32.24 -17.32 -2.94
N THR A 44 32.40 -18.36 -3.76
CA THR A 44 32.94 -18.27 -5.11
C THR A 44 31.89 -18.66 -6.14
N GLY A 45 31.78 -17.89 -7.22
CA GLY A 45 30.88 -18.15 -8.34
C GLY A 45 31.53 -17.81 -9.68
N TYR A 46 30.80 -18.01 -10.77
CA TYR A 46 31.24 -17.71 -12.13
C TYR A 46 30.24 -16.78 -12.80
N THR A 47 30.72 -15.88 -13.67
CA THR A 47 29.81 -15.08 -14.51
C THR A 47 29.26 -15.93 -15.65
N GLN A 48 28.11 -15.53 -16.20
CA GLN A 48 27.55 -16.17 -17.40
C GLN A 48 28.30 -15.65 -18.63
N GLU A 49 28.46 -16.51 -19.65
CA GLU A 49 29.13 -16.22 -20.93
C GLU A 49 30.65 -15.98 -20.83
N ASP A 50 31.29 -15.73 -21.99
CA ASP A 50 32.75 -15.65 -22.16
C ASP A 50 33.31 -14.22 -22.02
N TYR A 51 32.46 -13.25 -21.65
CA TYR A 51 32.89 -11.88 -21.43
C TYR A 51 33.76 -11.78 -20.17
N THR A 52 34.97 -11.25 -20.32
CA THR A 52 35.97 -11.17 -19.24
C THR A 52 36.30 -9.73 -18.82
N MET A 53 35.83 -8.72 -19.55
CA MET A 53 36.16 -7.31 -19.29
C MET A 53 34.97 -6.55 -18.69
N LEU A 54 35.22 -5.81 -17.61
CA LEU A 54 34.26 -4.87 -17.03
C LEU A 54 34.57 -3.45 -17.55
N GLY A 55 33.72 -2.94 -18.43
CA GLY A 55 33.74 -1.54 -18.85
C GLY A 55 32.76 -0.71 -18.04
N SER A 56 33.22 0.38 -17.43
CA SER A 56 32.37 1.38 -16.79
C SER A 56 32.96 2.75 -17.11
N ASP A 57 32.25 3.50 -17.94
CA ASP A 57 32.62 4.82 -18.48
C ASP A 57 31.75 5.96 -17.92
N ASP A 58 30.85 5.65 -16.98
CA ASP A 58 29.88 6.57 -16.41
C ASP A 58 30.27 6.96 -14.97
N PHE A 59 29.52 6.51 -13.95
CA PHE A 59 29.72 6.93 -12.54
C PHE A 59 30.02 5.78 -11.58
N PHE A 60 30.82 6.08 -10.54
CA PHE A 60 30.98 5.24 -9.35
C PHE A 60 30.09 5.77 -8.22
N TYR A 61 29.08 4.99 -7.83
CA TYR A 61 28.21 5.28 -6.69
C TYR A 61 28.70 4.56 -5.44
N ILE A 62 28.85 5.30 -4.33
CA ILE A 62 29.23 4.76 -3.01
C ILE A 62 28.17 5.17 -2.00
N GLY A 63 27.68 4.21 -1.21
CA GLY A 63 26.67 4.44 -0.17
C GLY A 63 25.24 4.68 -0.70
N GLY A 64 25.07 5.14 -1.93
CA GLY A 64 23.74 5.29 -2.53
C GLY A 64 23.80 5.92 -3.91
N SER A 65 22.64 6.12 -4.52
CA SER A 65 22.49 6.83 -5.79
C SER A 65 21.24 7.74 -5.76
N PRO A 66 21.02 8.58 -6.79
CA PRO A 66 19.78 9.36 -6.90
C PRO A 66 18.51 8.49 -6.91
N ASN A 67 18.58 7.29 -7.51
CA ASN A 67 17.56 6.25 -7.44
C ASN A 67 18.23 4.87 -7.58
N THR A 68 18.38 4.15 -6.48
CA THR A 68 19.11 2.86 -6.45
C THR A 68 18.38 1.77 -7.21
N ALA A 69 17.05 1.88 -7.36
CA ALA A 69 16.24 0.96 -8.16
C ALA A 69 16.58 1.01 -9.66
N ASP A 70 17.06 2.15 -10.17
CA ASP A 70 17.40 2.31 -11.59
C ASP A 70 18.76 1.69 -11.95
N LEU A 71 19.55 1.27 -10.93
CA LEU A 71 20.86 0.67 -11.17
C LEU A 71 20.72 -0.77 -11.72
N PRO A 72 21.33 -1.08 -12.89
CA PRO A 72 21.22 -2.39 -13.51
C PRO A 72 21.65 -3.53 -12.57
N GLY A 73 20.75 -4.48 -12.34
CA GLY A 73 21.01 -5.66 -11.51
C GLY A 73 20.92 -5.42 -9.99
N SER A 74 20.52 -4.22 -9.55
CA SER A 74 20.32 -3.95 -8.12
C SER A 74 19.17 -4.80 -7.56
N PRO A 75 19.40 -5.57 -6.49
CA PRO A 75 18.33 -6.28 -5.79
C PRO A 75 17.63 -5.40 -4.73
N VAL A 76 18.08 -4.16 -4.54
CA VAL A 76 17.62 -3.23 -3.50
C VAL A 76 17.30 -1.86 -4.12
N SER A 77 16.36 -1.13 -3.51
CA SER A 77 16.05 0.25 -3.89
C SER A 77 16.54 1.31 -2.88
N ASN A 78 17.08 0.87 -1.74
CA ASN A 78 17.44 1.74 -0.62
C ASN A 78 18.89 2.21 -0.69
N ASN A 79 19.14 3.44 -0.24
CA ASN A 79 20.49 3.90 0.06
C ASN A 79 20.98 3.31 1.39
N PHE A 80 22.30 3.22 1.55
CA PHE A 80 22.93 2.71 2.76
C PHE A 80 22.77 3.67 3.93
N MET A 81 22.38 3.14 5.08
CA MET A 81 22.36 3.86 6.36
C MET A 81 23.39 3.21 7.30
N GLY A 82 24.47 3.93 7.58
CA GLY A 82 25.56 3.43 8.42
C GLY A 82 26.90 4.09 8.07
N CYS A 83 27.99 3.52 8.61
CA CYS A 83 29.34 3.98 8.34
C CYS A 83 30.04 3.05 7.34
N LEU A 84 30.61 3.62 6.27
CA LEU A 84 31.55 2.93 5.38
C LEU A 84 32.97 3.40 5.67
N LYS A 85 33.93 2.47 5.71
CA LYS A 85 35.35 2.77 5.95
C LYS A 85 36.20 2.00 4.95
N ASP A 86 37.35 2.57 4.58
CA ASP A 86 38.38 1.93 3.75
C ASP A 86 37.84 1.40 2.40
N VAL A 87 36.97 2.19 1.75
CA VAL A 87 36.40 1.86 0.44
C VAL A 87 37.48 2.01 -0.63
N VAL A 88 37.92 0.88 -1.19
CA VAL A 88 39.00 0.82 -2.19
C VAL A 88 38.53 0.02 -3.39
N TYR A 89 38.71 0.59 -4.59
CA TYR A 89 38.58 -0.13 -5.85
C TYR A 89 39.96 -0.27 -6.49
N LYS A 90 40.37 -1.48 -6.85
CA LYS A 90 41.68 -1.77 -7.45
C LYS A 90 41.53 -2.71 -8.63
N ASN A 91 42.23 -2.41 -9.72
CA ASN A 91 42.48 -3.35 -10.81
C ASN A 91 44.00 -3.46 -11.06
N ASN A 92 44.40 -4.00 -12.21
CA ASN A 92 45.82 -4.18 -12.56
C ASN A 92 46.55 -2.86 -12.82
N ASP A 93 45.83 -1.84 -13.32
CA ASP A 93 46.42 -0.59 -13.79
C ASP A 93 46.39 0.52 -12.73
N PHE A 94 45.41 0.49 -11.83
CA PHE A 94 45.21 1.54 -10.84
C PHE A 94 44.55 1.05 -9.53
N LYS A 95 44.72 1.88 -8.49
CA LYS A 95 44.08 1.75 -7.18
C LYS A 95 43.43 3.08 -6.80
N LEU A 96 42.11 3.08 -6.61
CA LEU A 96 41.32 4.21 -6.13
C LEU A 96 40.96 3.99 -4.66
N GLU A 97 41.47 4.85 -3.80
CA GLU A 97 41.10 4.90 -2.38
C GLU A 97 39.95 5.88 -2.19
N LEU A 98 38.74 5.45 -2.58
CA LEU A 98 37.55 6.31 -2.69
C LEU A 98 37.24 7.04 -1.37
N SER A 99 37.34 6.37 -0.21
CA SER A 99 37.15 7.03 1.09
C SER A 99 38.15 8.18 1.34
N ARG A 100 39.41 8.02 0.91
CA ARG A 100 40.46 9.04 1.09
C ARG A 100 40.27 10.20 0.12
N LEU A 101 40.04 9.88 -1.16
CA LEU A 101 39.77 10.87 -2.21
C LEU A 101 38.55 11.75 -1.87
N ALA A 102 37.54 11.18 -1.21
CA ALA A 102 36.35 11.91 -0.75
C ALA A 102 36.71 13.00 0.26
N LYS A 103 37.51 12.61 1.26
CA LYS A 103 37.91 13.48 2.37
C LYS A 103 38.87 14.57 1.94
N GLU A 104 39.72 14.29 0.97
CA GLU A 104 40.69 15.24 0.41
C GLU A 104 40.08 16.18 -0.63
N GLY A 105 38.85 15.91 -1.09
CA GLY A 105 38.17 16.76 -2.07
C GLY A 105 38.74 16.62 -3.48
N ASP A 106 38.99 15.39 -3.94
CA ASP A 106 39.45 15.15 -5.31
C ASP A 106 38.47 15.77 -6.33
N PRO A 107 38.96 16.54 -7.32
CA PRO A 107 38.11 17.28 -8.27
C PRO A 107 37.22 16.38 -9.15
N LYS A 108 37.53 15.08 -9.26
CA LYS A 108 36.68 14.11 -9.98
C LYS A 108 35.54 13.57 -9.11
N MET A 109 35.54 13.86 -7.81
CA MET A 109 34.50 13.40 -6.89
C MET A 109 33.40 14.44 -6.72
N LYS A 110 32.15 13.99 -6.67
CA LYS A 110 31.01 14.80 -6.27
C LYS A 110 30.36 14.20 -5.03
N LEU A 111 30.25 14.98 -3.97
CA LEU A 111 29.53 14.62 -2.76
C LEU A 111 28.14 15.25 -2.82
N GLN A 112 27.11 14.46 -2.49
CA GLN A 112 25.72 14.90 -2.44
C GLN A 112 25.22 14.81 -1.00
N GLY A 113 24.75 15.94 -0.44
CA GLY A 113 24.30 16.03 0.95
C GLY A 113 25.42 16.38 1.92
N ASP A 114 25.12 16.31 3.22
CA ASP A 114 26.04 16.66 4.30
C ASP A 114 26.77 15.41 4.82
N LEU A 115 27.79 14.98 4.08
CA LEU A 115 28.54 13.76 4.42
C LEU A 115 29.55 14.03 5.54
N SER A 116 29.33 13.44 6.72
CA SER A 116 30.31 13.45 7.81
C SER A 116 31.43 12.44 7.58
N PHE A 117 32.68 12.86 7.75
CA PHE A 117 33.87 11.98 7.67
C PHE A 117 34.24 11.36 9.04
N ARG A 118 33.24 11.15 9.88
CA ARG A 118 33.32 10.46 11.17
C ARG A 118 32.22 9.41 11.19
N CYS A 119 32.43 8.32 11.93
CA CYS A 119 31.35 7.38 12.16
C CYS A 119 30.49 7.93 13.29
N GLU A 120 29.35 8.49 12.92
CA GLU A 120 28.32 8.96 13.83
C GLU A 120 27.28 7.86 14.04
N ASP A 121 26.63 7.87 15.19
CA ASP A 121 25.51 6.99 15.45
C ASP A 121 24.37 7.33 14.49
N VAL A 122 24.15 6.48 13.49
CA VAL A 122 23.02 6.61 12.59
C VAL A 122 21.78 6.21 13.38
N ALA A 123 20.95 7.20 13.72
CA ALA A 123 19.72 6.97 14.46
C ALA A 123 18.89 5.88 13.76
N ALA A 124 18.63 4.78 14.47
CA ALA A 124 17.60 3.85 14.03
C ALA A 124 16.29 4.64 13.96
N LEU A 125 15.68 4.71 12.78
CA LEU A 125 14.41 5.41 12.64
C LEU A 125 13.35 4.62 13.41
N ASP A 126 12.85 5.22 14.49
CA ASP A 126 11.88 4.59 15.35
C ASP A 126 10.61 4.21 14.56
N PRO A 127 10.06 3.02 14.78
CA PRO A 127 8.78 2.64 14.19
C PRO A 127 7.66 3.49 14.78
N VAL A 128 6.65 3.82 13.97
CA VAL A 128 5.41 4.46 14.41
C VAL A 128 4.26 3.47 14.41
N THR A 129 3.25 3.66 15.27
CA THR A 129 2.00 2.90 15.27
C THR A 129 0.83 3.81 14.94
N PHE A 130 0.02 3.43 13.95
CA PHE A 130 -1.29 3.99 13.70
C PHE A 130 -2.31 3.27 14.59
N GLU A 131 -2.91 3.99 15.53
CA GLU A 131 -3.79 3.45 16.58
C GLU A 131 -5.26 3.41 16.16
N SER A 132 -5.65 4.21 15.17
CA SER A 132 -7.03 4.27 14.65
C SER A 132 -7.07 4.42 13.12
N PRO A 133 -8.18 4.03 12.46
CA PRO A 133 -8.30 4.07 11.00
C PRO A 133 -8.30 5.49 10.42
N GLU A 134 -8.53 6.51 11.24
CA GLU A 134 -8.52 7.91 10.83
C GLU A 134 -7.11 8.53 10.93
N ALA A 135 -6.17 7.85 11.60
CA ALA A 135 -4.81 8.33 11.78
C ALA A 135 -4.04 8.30 10.46
N PHE A 136 -3.32 9.38 10.14
CA PHE A 136 -2.50 9.47 8.94
C PHE A 136 -1.27 10.36 9.16
N VAL A 137 -0.26 10.17 8.32
CA VAL A 137 0.88 11.09 8.17
C VAL A 137 0.93 11.54 6.72
N ALA A 138 0.98 12.85 6.50
CA ALA A 138 1.18 13.42 5.17
C ALA A 138 2.68 13.49 4.86
N LEU A 139 3.12 12.78 3.81
CA LEU A 139 4.50 12.77 3.36
C LEU A 139 4.70 13.80 2.24
N PRO A 140 5.95 14.30 2.04
CA PRO A 140 6.26 15.15 0.91
C PRO A 140 5.79 14.53 -0.41
N ARG A 141 5.31 15.37 -1.34
CA ARG A 141 4.86 14.95 -2.66
C ARG A 141 5.90 14.05 -3.33
N TRP A 142 5.46 12.88 -3.79
CA TRP A 142 6.31 11.94 -4.49
C TRP A 142 6.42 12.34 -5.96
N SER A 143 7.60 12.83 -6.37
CA SER A 143 7.86 13.34 -7.71
C SER A 143 8.36 12.28 -8.69
N ALA A 144 7.87 11.05 -8.58
CA ALA A 144 8.23 9.96 -9.48
C ALA A 144 7.53 10.09 -10.82
N LYS A 145 8.05 10.92 -11.73
CA LYS A 145 7.48 11.12 -13.07
C LYS A 145 7.54 9.86 -13.92
N ARG A 146 8.75 9.33 -14.21
CA ARG A 146 8.94 8.13 -15.05
C ARG A 146 9.40 6.92 -14.23
N THR A 147 10.45 7.11 -13.44
CA THR A 147 10.96 6.10 -12.51
C THR A 147 10.60 6.49 -11.09
N GLY A 148 10.53 5.51 -10.20
CA GLY A 148 10.32 5.74 -8.79
C GLY A 148 10.36 4.47 -7.96
N SER A 149 10.71 4.61 -6.68
CA SER A 149 10.73 3.50 -5.73
C SER A 149 10.16 3.90 -4.37
N ILE A 150 9.47 2.97 -3.72
CA ILE A 150 9.01 3.10 -2.33
C ILE A 150 9.29 1.78 -1.64
N SER A 151 9.98 1.81 -0.49
CA SER A 151 10.13 0.66 0.37
C SER A 151 9.71 0.99 1.80
N LEU A 152 9.12 0.03 2.49
CA LEU A 152 8.72 0.15 3.89
C LEU A 152 8.54 -1.22 4.53
N ASP A 153 8.63 -1.25 5.84
CA ASP A 153 8.21 -2.38 6.66
C ASP A 153 6.89 -2.03 7.34
N PHE A 154 5.89 -2.92 7.27
CA PHE A 154 4.64 -2.78 8.02
C PHE A 154 4.35 -4.01 8.87
N ARG A 155 3.54 -3.85 9.92
CA ARG A 155 3.15 -4.94 10.83
C ARG A 155 1.74 -4.73 11.37
N THR A 156 0.82 -5.66 11.13
CA THR A 156 -0.57 -5.55 11.62
C THR A 156 -1.24 -6.92 11.76
N THR A 157 -2.34 -6.98 12.51
CA THR A 157 -3.32 -8.08 12.52
C THR A 157 -4.62 -7.71 11.80
N GLU A 158 -4.78 -6.44 11.42
CA GLU A 158 -5.97 -5.91 10.77
C GLU A 158 -6.07 -6.42 9.33
N PRO A 159 -7.23 -6.94 8.89
CA PRO A 159 -7.39 -7.53 7.57
C PRO A 159 -7.55 -6.49 6.46
N ASN A 160 -8.00 -5.28 6.78
CA ASN A 160 -8.20 -4.22 5.79
C ASN A 160 -7.56 -2.93 6.28
N GLY A 161 -6.99 -2.15 5.36
CA GLY A 161 -6.37 -0.88 5.70
C GLY A 161 -5.70 -0.21 4.50
N LEU A 162 -5.98 1.06 4.28
CA LEU A 162 -5.29 1.90 3.31
C LEU A 162 -3.90 2.24 3.84
N LEU A 163 -2.86 1.69 3.21
CA LEU A 163 -1.48 1.88 3.67
C LEU A 163 -0.88 3.15 3.07
N LEU A 164 -0.86 3.28 1.74
CA LEU A 164 -0.36 4.46 1.04
C LEU A 164 -1.37 4.94 0.00
N PHE A 165 -1.48 6.26 -0.18
CA PHE A 165 -2.33 6.85 -1.22
C PHE A 165 -1.81 8.22 -1.68
N SER A 166 -1.83 8.45 -2.99
CA SER A 166 -1.60 9.76 -3.59
C SER A 166 -2.34 9.85 -4.93
N GLN A 167 -2.76 11.06 -5.30
CA GLN A 167 -3.56 11.31 -6.49
C GLN A 167 -3.10 12.58 -7.23
N GLY A 168 -3.13 12.55 -8.55
CA GLY A 168 -3.00 13.67 -9.46
C GLY A 168 -4.26 14.54 -9.49
N ARG A 169 -4.17 15.71 -10.10
CA ARG A 169 -5.36 16.50 -10.39
C ARG A 169 -6.00 16.00 -11.67
N ARG A 170 -7.33 16.01 -11.74
CA ARG A 170 -8.01 15.84 -13.03
C ARG A 170 -7.60 17.01 -13.91
N ALA A 171 -7.00 16.72 -15.07
CA ALA A 171 -6.84 17.74 -16.10
C ALA A 171 -8.23 18.36 -16.33
N GLY A 172 -8.33 19.67 -16.08
CA GLY A 172 -9.61 20.37 -16.17
C GLY A 172 -10.26 20.07 -17.51
N ALA A 173 -11.58 19.86 -17.50
CA ALA A 173 -12.37 19.83 -18.73
C ALA A 173 -12.19 21.17 -19.44
N GLY A 174 -11.19 21.26 -20.31
CA GLY A 174 -11.07 22.34 -21.27
C GLY A 174 -12.32 22.30 -22.13
N ALA A 175 -13.04 23.43 -22.17
CA ALA A 175 -14.20 23.60 -23.02
C ALA A 175 -13.81 23.26 -24.46
N GLY A 176 -14.23 22.08 -24.94
CA GLY A 176 -14.04 21.66 -26.33
C GLY A 176 -13.62 20.21 -26.59
N SER A 177 -13.17 19.42 -25.61
CA SER A 177 -12.82 18.02 -25.88
C SER A 177 -13.94 17.05 -25.48
N HIS A 178 -14.52 16.36 -26.46
CA HIS A 178 -15.40 15.20 -26.26
C HIS A 178 -14.61 13.90 -25.97
N SER A 179 -13.37 14.01 -25.49
CA SER A 179 -12.62 12.85 -24.99
C SER A 179 -13.06 12.53 -23.57
N ALA A 180 -13.31 11.25 -23.28
CA ALA A 180 -13.68 10.73 -21.96
C ALA A 180 -12.97 11.48 -20.83
N ALA A 181 -13.70 11.92 -19.80
CA ALA A 181 -13.18 12.64 -18.64
C ALA A 181 -11.84 12.02 -18.20
N GLN A 182 -10.76 12.79 -18.34
CA GLN A 182 -9.41 12.30 -18.08
C GLN A 182 -9.34 11.90 -16.60
N ARG A 183 -9.12 10.61 -16.34
CA ARG A 183 -8.99 10.07 -14.99
C ARG A 183 -7.73 10.67 -14.37
N ALA A 184 -7.82 11.06 -13.10
CA ALA A 184 -6.65 11.51 -12.38
C ALA A 184 -5.71 10.32 -12.14
N ASP A 185 -4.43 10.54 -12.35
CA ASP A 185 -3.37 9.61 -11.98
C ASP A 185 -3.47 9.29 -10.48
N TYR A 186 -3.19 8.06 -10.10
CA TYR A 186 -3.14 7.71 -8.68
C TYR A 186 -2.24 6.51 -8.42
N PHE A 187 -1.77 6.45 -7.18
CA PHE A 187 -1.05 5.32 -6.63
C PHE A 187 -1.63 4.97 -5.27
N ALA A 188 -1.83 3.68 -5.02
CA ALA A 188 -2.26 3.20 -3.72
C ALA A 188 -1.65 1.84 -3.37
N MET A 189 -1.45 1.63 -2.07
CA MET A 189 -1.24 0.31 -1.49
C MET A 189 -2.30 0.09 -0.42
N GLU A 190 -3.04 -1.02 -0.52
CA GLU A 190 -4.11 -1.35 0.43
C GLU A 190 -4.04 -2.82 0.87
N LEU A 191 -4.45 -3.08 2.10
CA LEU A 191 -4.74 -4.41 2.61
C LEU A 191 -6.22 -4.71 2.38
N LEU A 192 -6.51 -5.88 1.80
CA LEU A 192 -7.86 -6.42 1.65
C LEU A 192 -7.86 -7.89 2.06
N ASP A 193 -8.69 -8.25 3.05
CA ASP A 193 -8.72 -9.59 3.66
C ASP A 193 -7.34 -10.17 4.01
N GLY A 194 -6.44 -9.29 4.45
CA GLY A 194 -5.07 -9.62 4.84
C GLY A 194 -4.08 -9.75 3.68
N TYR A 195 -4.50 -9.60 2.42
CA TYR A 195 -3.58 -9.58 1.27
C TYR A 195 -3.19 -8.15 0.92
N LEU A 196 -1.93 -7.95 0.50
CA LEU A 196 -1.45 -6.67 0.02
C LEU A 196 -1.80 -6.49 -1.46
N TYR A 197 -2.37 -5.35 -1.80
CA TYR A 197 -2.68 -4.92 -3.16
C TYR A 197 -1.93 -3.66 -3.52
N LEU A 198 -1.42 -3.61 -4.76
CA LEU A 198 -0.88 -2.45 -5.43
C LEU A 198 -1.91 -1.95 -6.44
N LEU A 199 -2.20 -0.66 -6.42
CA LEU A 199 -3.00 0.02 -7.43
C LEU A 199 -2.25 1.19 -8.02
N LEU A 200 -2.33 1.34 -9.34
CA LEU A 200 -1.64 2.38 -10.09
C LEU A 200 -2.43 2.71 -11.35
N ASP A 201 -2.76 3.97 -11.59
CA ASP A 201 -3.29 4.50 -12.86
C ASP A 201 -2.49 5.73 -13.27
N MET A 202 -2.11 5.80 -14.55
CA MET A 202 -1.32 6.87 -15.16
C MET A 202 -2.14 7.64 -16.21
N GLY A 203 -3.47 7.62 -16.09
CA GLY A 203 -4.40 8.40 -16.90
C GLY A 203 -4.92 7.67 -18.14
N SER A 204 -4.41 6.48 -18.46
CA SER A 204 -4.82 5.67 -19.62
C SER A 204 -5.30 4.26 -19.24
N GLY A 205 -5.55 4.01 -17.96
CA GLY A 205 -6.00 2.71 -17.44
C GLY A 205 -5.09 2.20 -16.35
N GLY A 206 -5.70 1.81 -15.23
CA GLY A 206 -4.98 1.34 -14.05
C GLY A 206 -4.70 -0.16 -14.00
N ILE A 207 -4.00 -0.56 -12.94
CA ILE A 207 -3.85 -1.95 -12.51
C ILE A 207 -4.27 -2.09 -11.06
N LYS A 208 -4.84 -3.24 -10.71
CA LYS A 208 -5.04 -3.69 -9.33
C LYS A 208 -4.40 -5.07 -9.20
N LEU A 209 -3.21 -5.11 -8.60
CA LEU A 209 -2.39 -6.31 -8.48
C LEU A 209 -2.37 -6.78 -7.04
N ARG A 210 -2.71 -8.06 -6.80
CA ARG A 210 -2.44 -8.71 -5.53
C ARG A 210 -0.93 -8.99 -5.41
N ALA A 211 -0.23 -8.18 -4.63
CA ALA A 211 1.22 -8.22 -4.45
C ALA A 211 1.68 -9.39 -3.56
N SER A 212 0.85 -9.82 -2.61
CA SER A 212 1.16 -10.96 -1.73
C SER A 212 0.43 -12.24 -2.16
N SER A 213 1.13 -13.38 -2.12
CA SER A 213 0.51 -14.70 -2.37
C SER A 213 -0.15 -15.30 -1.12
N ARG A 214 0.15 -14.74 0.05
CA ARG A 214 -0.36 -15.14 1.36
C ARG A 214 -0.88 -13.90 2.10
N LYS A 215 -1.67 -14.13 3.14
CA LYS A 215 -2.05 -13.08 4.07
C LYS A 215 -0.80 -12.58 4.81
N VAL A 216 -0.72 -11.26 4.99
CA VAL A 216 0.41 -10.51 5.57
C VAL A 216 -0.03 -9.72 6.81
N ASN A 217 -1.15 -10.13 7.42
CA ASN A 217 -1.70 -9.60 8.67
C ASN A 217 -1.57 -10.60 9.84
N ASP A 218 -0.45 -11.33 9.90
CA ASP A 218 -0.13 -12.28 10.98
C ASP A 218 0.45 -11.59 12.23
N GLY A 219 0.67 -10.28 12.15
CA GLY A 219 1.30 -9.49 13.18
C GLY A 219 2.81 -9.68 13.23
N GLU A 220 3.45 -10.08 12.12
CA GLU A 220 4.90 -10.04 11.93
C GLU A 220 5.30 -8.89 10.98
N TRP A 221 6.59 -8.50 11.02
CA TRP A 221 7.09 -7.47 10.11
C TRP A 221 7.12 -7.99 8.67
N CYS A 222 6.52 -7.22 7.78
CA CYS A 222 6.43 -7.50 6.36
C CYS A 222 7.16 -6.39 5.57
N HIS A 223 8.24 -6.76 4.89
CA HIS A 223 9.00 -5.86 4.04
C HIS A 223 8.35 -5.76 2.66
N VAL A 224 8.12 -4.52 2.20
CA VAL A 224 7.57 -4.21 0.88
C VAL A 224 8.55 -3.32 0.14
N ASP A 225 8.83 -3.68 -1.10
CA ASP A 225 9.67 -2.89 -2.00
C ASP A 225 8.96 -2.77 -3.36
N PHE A 226 8.60 -1.54 -3.72
CA PHE A 226 7.97 -1.19 -4.98
C PHE A 226 8.95 -0.41 -5.84
N GLN A 227 9.04 -0.78 -7.11
CA GLN A 227 9.87 -0.10 -8.10
C GLN A 227 9.17 -0.04 -9.45
N ARG A 228 9.31 1.06 -10.18
CA ARG A 228 8.81 1.20 -11.54
C ARG A 228 9.76 1.97 -12.45
N ASP A 229 9.70 1.64 -13.73
CA ASP A 229 10.20 2.43 -14.86
C ASP A 229 9.11 2.48 -15.94
N GLY A 230 8.49 3.66 -16.06
CA GLY A 230 7.36 3.89 -16.95
C GLY A 230 6.18 2.99 -16.58
N ARG A 231 5.74 2.17 -17.54
CA ARG A 231 4.65 1.20 -17.38
C ARG A 231 5.07 -0.11 -16.74
N LYS A 232 6.36 -0.40 -16.66
CA LYS A 232 6.86 -1.67 -16.12
C LYS A 232 7.37 -1.45 -14.71
N GLY A 233 7.28 -2.48 -13.89
CA GLY A 233 7.83 -2.43 -12.56
C GLY A 233 7.72 -3.77 -11.85
N SER A 234 8.05 -3.77 -10.58
CA SER A 234 7.83 -4.91 -9.72
C SER A 234 7.49 -4.47 -8.30
N ILE A 235 6.72 -5.29 -7.61
CA ILE A 235 6.50 -5.18 -6.17
C ILE A 235 6.97 -6.46 -5.50
N SER A 236 7.84 -6.33 -4.51
CA SER A 236 8.39 -7.41 -3.72
C SER A 236 7.79 -7.40 -2.33
N VAL A 237 7.36 -8.56 -1.87
CA VAL A 237 6.85 -8.77 -0.51
C VAL A 237 7.70 -9.87 0.14
N ASN A 238 8.43 -9.53 1.20
CA ASN A 238 9.38 -10.44 1.87
C ASN A 238 10.32 -11.15 0.85
N SER A 239 10.95 -10.35 -0.02
CA SER A 239 11.86 -10.77 -1.09
C SER A 239 11.24 -11.55 -2.26
N ARG A 240 9.92 -11.78 -2.27
CA ARG A 240 9.22 -12.37 -3.42
C ARG A 240 8.72 -11.26 -4.35
N SER A 241 9.45 -11.05 -5.45
CA SER A 241 9.10 -10.07 -6.48
C SER A 241 7.99 -10.56 -7.41
N THR A 242 7.01 -9.69 -7.66
CA THR A 242 5.94 -9.85 -8.64
C THR A 242 6.05 -8.73 -9.68
N PRO A 243 6.41 -9.04 -10.93
CA PRO A 243 6.49 -8.03 -11.98
C PRO A 243 5.09 -7.59 -12.40
N PHE A 244 4.97 -6.35 -12.89
CA PHE A 244 3.74 -5.82 -13.46
C PHE A 244 4.00 -5.01 -14.73
N LEU A 245 2.94 -4.88 -15.53
CA LEU A 245 2.86 -3.99 -16.68
C LEU A 245 1.52 -3.25 -16.59
N ALA A 246 1.59 -1.93 -16.43
CA ALA A 246 0.42 -1.07 -16.45
C ALA A 246 -0.25 -1.05 -17.83
N THR A 247 -1.58 -0.92 -17.84
CA THR A 247 -2.36 -0.84 -19.08
C THR A 247 -2.31 0.57 -19.70
N GLY A 248 -2.75 0.71 -20.94
CA GLY A 248 -2.70 1.98 -21.67
C GLY A 248 -1.30 2.38 -22.12
N GLU A 249 -1.12 3.64 -22.50
CA GLU A 249 0.09 4.16 -23.16
C GLU A 249 0.92 5.12 -22.28
N SER A 250 0.32 5.67 -21.22
CA SER A 250 1.01 6.61 -20.33
C SER A 250 2.14 5.94 -19.56
N GLU A 251 3.32 6.56 -19.57
CA GLU A 251 4.48 6.16 -18.76
C GLU A 251 4.71 7.08 -17.55
N ILE A 252 4.01 8.22 -17.51
CA ILE A 252 4.18 9.25 -16.50
C ILE A 252 3.12 9.09 -15.43
N LEU A 253 3.53 9.16 -14.16
CA LEU A 253 2.64 9.22 -13.00
C LEU A 253 2.72 10.63 -12.41
N ASP A 254 1.73 11.47 -12.70
CA ASP A 254 1.68 12.85 -12.22
C ASP A 254 0.81 12.97 -10.97
N LEU A 255 1.42 12.68 -9.82
CA LEU A 255 0.78 12.85 -8.51
C LEU A 255 0.89 14.30 -8.09
N GLU A 256 -0.21 14.95 -7.73
CA GLU A 256 -0.25 16.34 -7.25
C GLU A 256 -0.40 16.47 -5.74
N SER A 257 -1.16 15.55 -5.12
CA SER A 257 -1.38 15.55 -3.68
C SER A 257 -0.11 15.17 -2.91
N GLU A 258 -0.15 15.42 -1.60
CA GLU A 258 0.74 14.73 -0.66
C GLU A 258 0.60 13.21 -0.81
N LEU A 259 1.63 12.49 -0.37
CA LEU A 259 1.56 11.03 -0.23
C LEU A 259 1.10 10.72 1.19
N TYR A 260 -0.12 10.21 1.33
CA TYR A 260 -0.71 9.86 2.62
C TYR A 260 -0.30 8.45 3.04
N LEU A 261 0.14 8.30 4.28
CA LEU A 261 0.44 7.02 4.93
C LEU A 261 -0.56 6.80 6.08
N GLY A 262 -1.18 5.62 6.14
CA GLY A 262 -2.04 5.19 7.25
C GLY A 262 -3.53 5.46 7.05
N GLY A 263 -3.90 6.60 6.46
CA GLY A 263 -5.30 6.98 6.31
C GLY A 263 -5.44 8.21 5.42
N LEU A 264 -6.65 8.76 5.35
CA LEU A 264 -6.94 9.98 4.60
C LEU A 264 -7.54 11.04 5.53
N PRO A 265 -7.24 12.34 5.30
CA PRO A 265 -7.84 13.41 6.07
C PRO A 265 -9.36 13.46 5.86
N GLU A 266 -10.12 13.51 6.97
CA GLU A 266 -11.56 13.73 6.92
C GLU A 266 -11.88 15.23 6.72
N GLY A 267 -12.79 15.54 5.80
CA GLY A 267 -13.38 16.89 5.69
C GLY A 267 -12.55 17.93 4.92
N GLY A 268 -12.70 17.96 3.60
CA GLY A 268 -12.55 19.19 2.81
C GLY A 268 -11.14 19.61 2.37
N ARG A 269 -10.12 18.74 2.46
CA ARG A 269 -8.83 18.98 1.77
C ARG A 269 -8.61 18.12 0.53
N VAL A 270 -9.32 17.00 0.41
CA VAL A 270 -9.36 16.24 -0.84
C VAL A 270 -10.61 16.67 -1.59
N ASP A 271 -10.53 17.82 -2.27
CA ASP A 271 -11.52 18.28 -3.28
C ASP A 271 -11.55 17.37 -4.53
N LEU A 272 -10.86 16.22 -4.48
CA LEU A 272 -10.72 15.28 -5.55
C LEU A 272 -11.56 14.03 -5.23
N PRO A 273 -12.44 13.61 -6.14
CA PRO A 273 -13.17 12.35 -5.99
C PRO A 273 -12.18 11.19 -5.96
N LEU A 274 -12.29 10.36 -4.92
CA LEU A 274 -11.46 9.18 -4.72
C LEU A 274 -11.62 8.21 -5.90
N PRO A 275 -10.54 7.56 -6.36
CA PRO A 275 -10.64 6.51 -7.37
C PRO A 275 -11.49 5.34 -6.85
N PRO A 276 -12.54 4.93 -7.60
CA PRO A 276 -13.46 3.88 -7.14
C PRO A 276 -12.77 2.50 -7.00
N GLU A 277 -11.64 2.28 -7.68
CA GLU A 277 -10.85 1.07 -7.61
C GLU A 277 -10.13 0.88 -6.24
N VAL A 278 -9.90 1.97 -5.49
CA VAL A 278 -9.27 1.95 -4.16
C VAL A 278 -10.36 1.78 -3.10
N TRP A 279 -10.66 0.52 -2.76
CA TRP A 279 -11.84 0.18 -1.97
C TRP A 279 -11.71 0.62 -0.52
N THR A 280 -10.52 0.50 0.07
CA THR A 280 -10.29 0.93 1.46
C THR A 280 -10.52 2.42 1.65
N ALA A 281 -10.19 3.25 0.65
CA ALA A 281 -10.44 4.69 0.69
C ALA A 281 -11.94 5.01 0.68
N ALA A 282 -12.71 4.37 -0.21
CA ALA A 282 -14.17 4.56 -0.28
C ALA A 282 -14.88 4.09 0.99
N LEU A 283 -14.40 3.00 1.60
CA LEU A 283 -14.92 2.43 2.86
C LEU A 283 -14.38 3.12 4.12
N ARG A 284 -13.51 4.14 3.98
CA ARG A 284 -12.80 4.80 5.10
C ARG A 284 -12.07 3.82 6.02
N ALA A 285 -11.55 2.74 5.45
CA ALA A 285 -10.77 1.75 6.17
C ALA A 285 -9.29 2.12 6.12
N GLY A 286 -8.83 3.04 6.99
CA GLY A 286 -7.40 3.31 7.14
C GLY A 286 -6.65 2.16 7.83
N TYR A 287 -5.35 2.14 7.60
CA TYR A 287 -4.42 1.20 8.21
C TYR A 287 -4.23 1.47 9.71
N VAL A 288 -4.33 0.39 10.49
CA VAL A 288 -4.00 0.36 11.92
C VAL A 288 -2.93 -0.70 12.10
N GLY A 289 -1.81 -0.34 12.72
CA GLY A 289 -0.60 -1.16 12.74
C GLY A 289 0.67 -0.33 12.79
N CYS A 290 1.82 -0.99 12.71
CA CYS A 290 3.12 -0.32 12.73
C CYS A 290 3.71 -0.13 11.34
N VAL A 291 4.44 0.97 11.16
CA VAL A 291 5.26 1.22 9.97
C VAL A 291 6.66 1.69 10.38
N ARG A 292 7.69 1.24 9.66
CA ARG A 292 9.06 1.73 9.81
C ARG A 292 9.82 1.64 8.48
N ASP A 293 11.07 2.11 8.51
CA ASP A 293 12.02 1.98 7.40
C ASP A 293 11.44 2.45 6.07
N LEU A 294 10.72 3.59 6.09
CA LEU A 294 10.14 4.18 4.88
C LEU A 294 11.23 4.86 4.06
N PHE A 295 11.41 4.40 2.83
CA PHE A 295 12.21 5.04 1.80
C PHE A 295 11.35 5.45 0.62
N ILE A 296 11.63 6.63 0.09
CA ILE A 296 11.04 7.14 -1.15
C ILE A 296 12.18 7.56 -2.06
N ASP A 297 12.28 6.93 -3.23
CA ASP A 297 13.35 7.10 -4.20
C ASP A 297 14.74 6.95 -3.55
N GLY A 298 14.90 5.91 -2.74
CA GLY A 298 16.11 5.59 -1.98
C GLY A 298 16.41 6.50 -0.78
N ARG A 299 15.59 7.53 -0.50
CA ARG A 299 15.79 8.44 0.65
C ARG A 299 14.90 8.06 1.82
N SER A 300 15.49 7.90 3.00
CA SER A 300 14.76 7.59 4.23
C SER A 300 13.88 8.75 4.69
N ARG A 301 12.78 8.43 5.38
CA ARG A 301 11.83 9.40 5.93
C ARG A 301 11.66 9.19 7.42
N ASP A 302 11.85 10.26 8.19
CA ASP A 302 11.58 10.27 9.63
C ASP A 302 10.08 10.41 9.89
N LEU A 303 9.40 9.27 10.00
CA LEU A 303 7.96 9.21 10.26
C LEU A 303 7.58 9.82 11.60
N ARG A 304 8.42 9.63 12.62
CA ARG A 304 8.17 10.13 13.97
C ARG A 304 8.24 11.65 13.99
N GLY A 305 9.32 12.23 13.46
CA GLY A 305 9.47 13.68 13.36
C GLY A 305 8.38 14.32 12.52
N LEU A 306 7.95 13.67 11.42
CA LEU A 306 6.83 14.13 10.59
C LEU A 306 5.50 14.10 11.35
N ALA A 307 5.20 13.02 12.08
CA ALA A 307 3.98 12.90 12.87
C ALA A 307 3.92 13.95 14.00
N GLU A 308 5.03 14.16 14.71
CA GLU A 308 5.16 15.18 15.77
C GLU A 308 4.97 16.59 15.21
N ALA A 309 5.62 16.92 14.08
CA ALA A 309 5.51 18.23 13.44
C ALA A 309 4.10 18.53 12.91
N GLN A 310 3.36 17.50 12.50
CA GLN A 310 1.99 17.64 11.99
C GLN A 310 0.93 17.62 13.10
N GLY A 311 1.29 17.23 14.33
CA GLY A 311 0.33 16.95 15.38
C GLY A 311 -0.61 15.80 15.00
N ALA A 312 -0.07 14.75 14.36
CA ALA A 312 -0.85 13.63 13.85
C ALA A 312 -1.50 12.83 14.99
N GLY A 313 -2.81 13.04 15.20
CA GLY A 313 -3.59 12.31 16.19
C GLY A 313 -3.68 10.81 15.87
N GLY A 314 -3.57 9.97 16.90
CA GLY A 314 -3.64 8.52 16.74
C GLY A 314 -2.38 7.88 16.15
N VAL A 315 -1.24 8.60 16.14
CA VAL A 315 0.07 8.06 15.76
C VAL A 315 1.01 8.05 16.98
N ALA A 316 1.41 6.86 17.42
CA ALA A 316 2.33 6.68 18.54
C ALA A 316 3.78 6.48 18.06
N PRO A 317 4.80 6.98 18.78
CA PRO A 317 6.21 6.98 18.34
C PRO A 317 6.97 5.68 18.65
N PHE A 318 6.25 4.57 18.80
CA PHE A 318 6.84 3.25 19.04
C PHE A 318 5.94 2.17 18.45
N CYS A 319 6.49 0.97 18.27
CA CYS A 319 5.73 -0.21 17.88
C CYS A 319 5.90 -1.31 18.93
N SER A 320 4.79 -1.66 19.58
CA SER A 320 4.72 -2.84 20.43
C SER A 320 3.44 -3.61 20.11
N ARG A 321 3.51 -4.94 20.21
CA ARG A 321 2.34 -5.80 20.06
C ARG A 321 1.88 -6.19 21.45
N GLU A 322 0.69 -5.77 21.83
CA GLU A 322 0.09 -6.18 23.10
C GLU A 322 -0.20 -7.68 23.08
N THR A 323 0.17 -8.37 24.15
CA THR A 323 -0.09 -9.80 24.32
C THR A 323 -1.46 -10.06 24.94
N LEU A 324 -2.04 -9.06 25.61
CA LEU A 324 -3.34 -9.18 26.22
C LEU A 324 -4.42 -9.05 25.14
N LYS A 325 -5.27 -10.08 25.04
CA LYS A 325 -6.44 -10.09 24.17
C LYS A 325 -7.50 -9.14 24.72
N GLN A 326 -7.88 -8.12 23.96
CA GLN A 326 -8.79 -7.09 24.44
C GLN A 326 -10.25 -7.59 24.51
N CYS A 327 -10.62 -8.55 23.66
CA CYS A 327 -11.95 -9.16 23.67
C CYS A 327 -12.21 -10.04 24.90
N THR A 328 -11.19 -10.44 25.65
CA THR A 328 -11.37 -11.23 26.89
C THR A 328 -12.17 -10.47 27.94
N SER A 329 -12.14 -9.13 27.91
CA SER A 329 -12.95 -8.26 28.77
C SER A 329 -14.44 -8.19 28.38
N ALA A 330 -14.84 -8.85 27.28
CA ALA A 330 -16.16 -8.77 26.67
C ALA A 330 -16.66 -7.32 26.51
N PRO A 331 -15.92 -6.44 25.80
CA PRO A 331 -16.22 -5.01 25.77
C PRO A 331 -17.49 -4.68 24.96
N CYS A 332 -17.88 -5.54 24.02
CA CYS A 332 -19.03 -5.33 23.16
C CYS A 332 -20.34 -5.67 23.89
N ARG A 333 -21.25 -4.70 23.95
CA ARG A 333 -22.55 -4.83 24.62
C ARG A 333 -23.61 -5.39 23.67
N ASN A 334 -24.79 -5.70 24.23
CA ASN A 334 -26.01 -5.99 23.48
C ASN A 334 -25.87 -7.08 22.40
N GLY A 335 -25.06 -8.11 22.68
CA GLY A 335 -24.83 -9.23 21.75
C GLY A 335 -23.90 -8.92 20.58
N GLY A 336 -23.18 -7.78 20.60
CA GLY A 336 -22.15 -7.46 19.61
C GLY A 336 -21.00 -8.46 19.64
N VAL A 337 -20.47 -8.80 18.47
CA VAL A 337 -19.36 -9.75 18.32
C VAL A 337 -18.04 -9.00 18.44
N CYS A 338 -17.23 -9.36 19.43
CA CYS A 338 -15.90 -8.79 19.59
C CYS A 338 -14.89 -9.47 18.66
N ARG A 339 -14.12 -8.66 17.93
CA ARG A 339 -12.98 -9.10 17.12
C ARG A 339 -11.70 -8.44 17.62
N GLU A 340 -10.62 -9.22 17.70
CA GLU A 340 -9.30 -8.69 18.00
C GLU A 340 -8.75 -7.92 16.79
N GLY A 341 -8.23 -6.72 17.03
CA GLY A 341 -7.49 -5.90 16.08
C GLY A 341 -6.04 -5.71 16.50
N TRP A 342 -5.37 -4.68 15.99
CA TRP A 342 -4.01 -4.33 16.41
C TRP A 342 -4.06 -3.43 17.65
N ASN A 343 -3.68 -3.97 18.83
CA ASN A 343 -3.74 -3.30 20.13
C ASN A 343 -5.10 -2.63 20.43
N ARG A 344 -6.17 -3.17 19.85
CA ARG A 344 -7.55 -2.70 20.00
C ARG A 344 -8.53 -3.84 19.83
N PHE A 345 -9.72 -3.70 20.39
CA PHE A 345 -10.88 -4.51 20.02
C PHE A 345 -11.77 -3.77 19.01
N VAL A 346 -12.49 -4.52 18.19
CA VAL A 346 -13.50 -4.02 17.26
C VAL A 346 -14.81 -4.74 17.51
N CYS A 347 -15.88 -3.98 17.78
CA CYS A 347 -17.21 -4.55 17.97
C CYS A 347 -17.99 -4.57 16.66
N ASP A 348 -18.41 -5.75 16.22
CA ASP A 348 -19.40 -5.90 15.17
C ASP A 348 -20.81 -5.82 15.79
N CYS A 349 -21.43 -4.66 15.65
CA CYS A 349 -22.78 -4.39 16.14
C CYS A 349 -23.87 -4.74 15.12
N ILE A 350 -23.49 -5.23 13.94
CA ILE A 350 -24.41 -5.50 12.85
C ILE A 350 -25.37 -6.62 13.26
N GLY A 351 -26.68 -6.40 13.04
CA GLY A 351 -27.72 -7.34 13.46
C GLY A 351 -28.11 -7.29 14.95
N THR A 352 -27.45 -6.47 15.78
CA THR A 352 -27.80 -6.34 17.21
C THR A 352 -28.95 -5.36 17.46
N GLY A 353 -29.12 -4.35 16.60
CA GLY A 353 -30.05 -3.23 16.83
C GLY A 353 -29.43 -2.11 17.65
N PHE A 354 -28.12 -2.19 17.88
CA PHE A 354 -27.33 -1.17 18.52
C PHE A 354 -26.18 -0.75 17.59
N LEU A 355 -25.62 0.42 17.86
CA LEU A 355 -24.51 1.04 17.17
C LEU A 355 -23.60 1.75 18.18
N GLY A 356 -22.48 2.28 17.70
CA GLY A 356 -21.44 2.86 18.55
C GLY A 356 -20.25 1.94 18.70
N ARG A 357 -19.21 2.42 19.40
CA ARG A 357 -17.91 1.73 19.48
C ARG A 357 -18.00 0.38 20.19
N VAL A 358 -18.91 0.26 21.15
CA VAL A 358 -19.14 -0.94 21.97
C VAL A 358 -20.59 -1.41 21.89
N CYS A 359 -21.32 -1.04 20.84
CA CYS A 359 -22.74 -1.34 20.66
C CYS A 359 -23.63 -0.83 21.80
N GLU A 360 -23.30 0.33 22.37
CA GLU A 360 -23.97 0.93 23.52
C GLU A 360 -25.22 1.74 23.18
N ARG A 361 -25.33 2.22 21.94
CA ARG A 361 -26.38 3.15 21.51
C ARG A 361 -27.45 2.40 20.74
N GLU A 362 -28.69 2.53 21.13
CA GLU A 362 -29.81 1.92 20.40
C GLU A 362 -29.91 2.51 18.99
N ALA A 363 -30.16 1.66 17.99
CA ALA A 363 -30.33 2.10 16.61
C ALA A 363 -31.74 2.65 16.40
N THR A 364 -31.84 3.78 15.70
CA THR A 364 -33.13 4.41 15.41
C THR A 364 -33.98 3.53 14.49
N VAL A 365 -35.24 3.31 14.88
CA VAL A 365 -36.24 2.58 14.08
C VAL A 365 -37.04 3.56 13.23
N LEU A 366 -37.23 3.22 11.96
CA LEU A 366 -38.07 3.96 11.03
C LEU A 366 -39.28 3.11 10.65
N SER A 367 -40.48 3.69 10.74
CA SER A 367 -41.74 3.02 10.37
C SER A 367 -42.27 3.55 9.05
N TYR A 368 -42.72 2.65 8.18
CA TYR A 368 -43.23 2.96 6.85
C TYR A 368 -44.61 2.33 6.66
N ASP A 369 -45.60 3.12 6.24
CA ASP A 369 -46.98 2.66 6.00
C ASP A 369 -47.27 2.34 4.51
N GLY A 370 -46.28 2.55 3.63
CA GLY A 370 -46.39 2.40 2.18
C GLY A 370 -46.57 3.71 1.42
N SER A 371 -46.77 4.84 2.11
CA SER A 371 -46.81 6.19 1.53
C SER A 371 -45.59 7.05 1.89
N MET A 372 -44.82 6.62 2.88
CA MET A 372 -43.63 7.30 3.40
C MET A 372 -42.36 6.89 2.66
N TYR A 373 -41.38 7.81 2.59
CA TYR A 373 -40.04 7.52 2.11
C TYR A 373 -39.00 8.36 2.86
N MET A 374 -37.77 7.85 2.93
CA MET A 374 -36.61 8.58 3.40
C MET A 374 -35.61 8.67 2.25
N LYS A 375 -35.10 9.87 1.98
CA LYS A 375 -34.12 10.10 0.92
C LYS A 375 -32.93 10.86 1.49
N ILE A 376 -31.73 10.37 1.18
CA ILE A 376 -30.47 11.05 1.46
C ILE A 376 -29.97 11.66 0.15
N MET A 377 -29.68 12.96 0.16
CA MET A 377 -28.99 13.61 -0.95
C MET A 377 -27.51 13.74 -0.58
N LEU A 378 -26.67 13.01 -1.30
CA LEU A 378 -25.22 13.15 -1.17
C LEU A 378 -24.78 14.48 -1.78
N PRO A 379 -23.82 15.18 -1.17
CA PRO A 379 -23.36 16.48 -1.65
C PRO A 379 -22.72 16.39 -3.04
N ASN A 380 -22.06 15.27 -3.34
CA ASN A 380 -21.40 15.00 -4.62
C ASN A 380 -21.87 13.65 -5.18
N ALA A 381 -21.82 13.50 -6.50
CA ALA A 381 -22.02 12.21 -7.15
C ALA A 381 -20.91 11.24 -6.71
N MET A 382 -21.30 10.08 -6.21
CA MET A 382 -20.36 9.04 -5.76
C MET A 382 -20.28 7.94 -6.82
N HIS A 383 -19.06 7.51 -7.10
CA HIS A 383 -18.76 6.35 -7.93
C HIS A 383 -17.94 5.39 -7.08
N THR A 384 -18.38 4.14 -7.00
CA THR A 384 -17.79 3.12 -6.12
C THR A 384 -17.74 1.78 -6.86
N GLU A 385 -16.67 1.02 -6.66
CA GLU A 385 -16.60 -0.38 -7.09
C GLU A 385 -16.84 -1.36 -5.96
N ALA A 386 -16.89 -0.90 -4.70
CA ALA A 386 -17.15 -1.72 -3.53
C ALA A 386 -18.10 -1.02 -2.55
N GLU A 387 -19.03 -1.78 -1.97
CA GLU A 387 -20.07 -1.31 -1.04
C GLU A 387 -20.26 -2.34 0.09
N ASP A 388 -20.41 -1.89 1.34
CA ASP A 388 -20.87 -2.71 2.48
C ASP A 388 -22.21 -2.18 2.98
N VAL A 389 -23.29 -2.90 2.65
CA VAL A 389 -24.65 -2.51 2.98
C VAL A 389 -25.22 -3.47 4.01
N SER A 390 -25.72 -2.94 5.12
CA SER A 390 -26.42 -3.71 6.14
C SER A 390 -27.69 -3.00 6.61
N LEU A 391 -28.75 -3.78 6.81
CA LEU A 391 -30.03 -3.29 7.33
C LEU A 391 -30.76 -4.37 8.13
N ARG A 392 -31.68 -3.92 8.98
CA ARG A 392 -32.66 -4.77 9.67
C ARG A 392 -34.05 -4.38 9.24
N PHE A 393 -34.91 -5.37 9.04
CA PHE A 393 -36.28 -5.13 8.61
C PHE A 393 -37.25 -6.10 9.26
N MET A 394 -38.52 -5.69 9.33
CA MET A 394 -39.64 -6.53 9.69
C MET A 394 -40.81 -6.14 8.78
N SER A 395 -41.40 -7.11 8.09
CA SER A 395 -42.53 -6.86 7.19
C SER A 395 -43.45 -8.08 7.17
N GLN A 396 -44.76 -7.83 7.07
CA GLN A 396 -45.75 -8.86 6.78
C GLN A 396 -46.02 -9.00 5.28
N ARG A 397 -45.52 -8.06 4.46
CA ARG A 397 -45.71 -8.08 3.00
C ARG A 397 -44.63 -8.92 2.34
N ALA A 398 -45.03 -9.71 1.35
CA ALA A 398 -44.11 -10.50 0.51
C ALA A 398 -43.35 -9.66 -0.53
N TYR A 399 -43.76 -8.39 -0.73
CA TYR A 399 -43.16 -7.48 -1.70
C TYR A 399 -42.91 -6.11 -1.09
N GLY A 400 -41.80 -5.47 -1.45
CA GLY A 400 -41.51 -4.10 -1.05
C GLY A 400 -40.06 -3.69 -1.24
N LEU A 401 -39.84 -2.44 -1.66
CA LEU A 401 -38.51 -1.83 -1.73
C LEU A 401 -37.96 -1.56 -0.33
N MET A 402 -36.69 -1.88 -0.09
CA MET A 402 -35.99 -1.52 1.15
C MET A 402 -35.04 -0.36 0.97
N MET A 403 -34.16 -0.47 -0.03
CA MET A 403 -33.25 0.60 -0.40
C MET A 403 -32.91 0.53 -1.88
N ALA A 404 -32.61 1.68 -2.46
CA ALA A 404 -32.03 1.77 -3.80
C ALA A 404 -31.07 2.96 -3.85
N THR A 405 -29.91 2.76 -4.47
CA THR A 405 -29.13 3.88 -4.99
C THR A 405 -29.70 4.30 -6.35
N THR A 406 -29.73 5.60 -6.62
CA THR A 406 -30.30 6.15 -7.86
C THR A 406 -29.38 7.21 -8.44
N SER A 407 -29.13 7.16 -9.75
CA SER A 407 -28.45 8.21 -10.49
C SER A 407 -29.44 9.12 -11.21
N ARG A 408 -29.10 10.40 -11.39
CA ARG A 408 -29.88 11.32 -12.24
C ARG A 408 -29.54 11.17 -13.72
N GLU A 409 -28.38 10.57 -14.01
CA GLU A 409 -27.77 10.53 -15.34
C GLU A 409 -27.79 9.12 -15.95
N SER A 410 -28.05 8.10 -15.15
CA SER A 410 -28.07 6.70 -15.58
C SER A 410 -29.17 5.90 -14.87
N ALA A 411 -29.45 4.71 -15.41
CA ALA A 411 -30.32 3.72 -14.77
C ALA A 411 -29.57 2.85 -13.74
N ASP A 412 -28.35 3.24 -13.35
CA ASP A 412 -27.52 2.45 -12.45
C ASP A 412 -28.14 2.42 -11.06
N THR A 413 -28.20 1.23 -10.47
CA THR A 413 -28.79 1.04 -9.15
C THR A 413 -28.23 -0.18 -8.44
N LEU A 414 -28.01 -0.04 -7.14
CA LEU A 414 -27.92 -1.14 -6.18
C LEU A 414 -29.23 -1.12 -5.39
N ARG A 415 -30.05 -2.16 -5.56
CA ARG A 415 -31.39 -2.26 -4.99
C ARG A 415 -31.54 -3.50 -4.13
N LEU A 416 -32.12 -3.33 -2.94
CA LEU A 416 -32.56 -4.41 -2.07
C LEU A 416 -34.07 -4.35 -1.93
N GLU A 417 -34.75 -5.48 -2.19
CA GLU A 417 -36.21 -5.58 -2.17
C GLU A 417 -36.68 -6.96 -1.70
N LEU A 418 -37.91 -7.02 -1.18
CA LEU A 418 -38.64 -8.28 -1.05
C LEU A 418 -39.34 -8.59 -2.37
N ASP A 419 -39.12 -9.80 -2.86
CA ASP A 419 -39.78 -10.36 -4.04
C ASP A 419 -40.27 -11.76 -3.68
N GLY A 420 -41.60 -11.95 -3.63
CA GLY A 420 -42.20 -13.24 -3.25
C GLY A 420 -41.80 -13.76 -1.86
N GLY A 421 -41.50 -12.86 -0.91
CA GLY A 421 -41.04 -13.22 0.44
C GLY A 421 -39.55 -13.60 0.51
N GLN A 422 -38.80 -13.45 -0.58
CA GLN A 422 -37.36 -13.61 -0.62
C GLN A 422 -36.69 -12.24 -0.69
N MET A 423 -35.52 -12.12 -0.08
CA MET A 423 -34.70 -10.92 -0.25
C MET A 423 -33.95 -11.00 -1.57
N LYS A 424 -34.12 -9.99 -2.41
CA LYS A 424 -33.49 -9.87 -3.72
C LYS A 424 -32.53 -8.69 -3.75
N LEU A 425 -31.31 -8.93 -4.20
CA LEU A 425 -30.32 -7.91 -4.52
C LEU A 425 -30.23 -7.76 -6.05
N THR A 426 -30.43 -6.54 -6.54
CA THR A 426 -30.25 -6.19 -7.94
C THR A 426 -29.15 -5.14 -8.07
N VAL A 427 -28.13 -5.45 -8.88
CA VAL A 427 -27.10 -4.49 -9.28
C VAL A 427 -27.23 -4.27 -10.78
N ASN A 428 -27.60 -3.07 -11.19
CA ASN A 428 -27.69 -2.67 -12.59
C ASN A 428 -26.64 -1.60 -12.87
N LEU A 429 -25.77 -1.84 -13.86
CA LEU A 429 -24.74 -0.91 -14.33
C LEU A 429 -24.93 -0.61 -15.83
N GLY A 430 -26.16 -0.29 -16.20
CA GLY A 430 -26.58 0.14 -17.54
C GLY A 430 -26.77 -1.00 -18.55
N ARG A 431 -25.73 -1.81 -18.81
CA ARG A 431 -25.76 -2.88 -19.83
C ARG A 431 -25.88 -4.30 -19.27
N ASP A 432 -25.54 -4.50 -18.00
CA ASP A 432 -25.61 -5.80 -17.35
C ASP A 432 -26.33 -5.67 -16.00
N ALA A 433 -27.55 -6.22 -15.92
CA ALA A 433 -28.24 -6.42 -14.64
C ALA A 433 -27.79 -7.76 -14.05
N ARG A 434 -27.25 -7.73 -12.83
CA ARG A 434 -26.95 -8.93 -12.04
C ARG A 434 -27.93 -9.00 -10.89
N GLU A 435 -28.59 -10.14 -10.77
CA GLU A 435 -29.52 -10.42 -9.69
C GLU A 435 -28.95 -11.55 -8.83
N ALA A 436 -29.08 -11.41 -7.51
CA ALA A 436 -28.72 -12.43 -6.55
C ALA A 436 -29.86 -12.61 -5.55
N ASP A 437 -30.43 -13.80 -5.53
CA ASP A 437 -31.48 -14.18 -4.59
C ASP A 437 -30.87 -14.66 -3.27
N CYS A 438 -31.42 -14.21 -2.15
CA CYS A 438 -31.05 -14.69 -0.83
C CYS A 438 -32.03 -15.78 -0.35
N ALA A 439 -31.68 -16.45 0.75
CA ALA A 439 -32.56 -17.43 1.38
C ALA A 439 -33.97 -16.85 1.66
N SER A 440 -34.98 -17.72 1.64
CA SER A 440 -36.36 -17.39 1.96
C SER A 440 -36.47 -16.78 3.37
N CYS A 441 -37.21 -15.69 3.51
CA CYS A 441 -37.39 -15.06 4.82
C CYS A 441 -38.30 -15.95 5.68
N PRO A 442 -37.84 -16.47 6.82
CA PRO A 442 -38.64 -17.37 7.64
C PRO A 442 -39.70 -16.56 8.42
N GLY A 443 -40.85 -16.31 7.80
CA GLY A 443 -42.07 -15.84 8.46
C GLY A 443 -41.97 -14.47 9.17
N PRO A 444 -42.98 -14.14 10.01
CA PRO A 444 -43.02 -12.88 10.75
C PRO A 444 -41.93 -12.85 11.84
N GLY A 445 -41.02 -11.87 11.75
CA GLY A 445 -39.90 -11.69 12.67
C GLY A 445 -38.98 -10.55 12.24
N LEU A 446 -38.06 -10.17 13.12
CA LEU A 446 -37.03 -9.18 12.82
C LEU A 446 -35.87 -9.87 12.11
N HIS A 447 -35.66 -9.53 10.84
CA HIS A 447 -34.65 -10.11 9.99
C HIS A 447 -33.46 -9.15 9.83
N HIS A 448 -32.28 -9.72 9.56
CA HIS A 448 -31.05 -8.97 9.34
C HIS A 448 -30.40 -9.40 8.02
N VAL A 449 -29.98 -8.42 7.22
CA VAL A 449 -29.26 -8.65 5.97
C VAL A 449 -28.02 -7.77 5.91
N ARG A 450 -26.89 -8.41 5.61
CA ARG A 450 -25.63 -7.74 5.27
C ARG A 450 -25.14 -8.30 3.93
N ARG A 451 -24.77 -7.41 3.02
CA ARG A 451 -24.20 -7.75 1.72
C ARG A 451 -23.03 -6.83 1.41
N ARG A 452 -21.91 -7.46 1.08
CA ARG A 452 -20.75 -6.78 0.48
C ARG A 452 -20.81 -7.01 -1.01
N CYS A 453 -20.84 -5.92 -1.78
CA CYS A 453 -20.88 -5.95 -3.22
C CYS A 453 -19.58 -5.38 -3.77
N ALA A 454 -18.97 -6.07 -4.73
CA ALA A 454 -17.81 -5.55 -5.46
C ALA A 454 -17.99 -5.79 -6.96
N SER A 455 -17.76 -4.75 -7.76
CA SER A 455 -17.76 -4.79 -9.23
C SER A 455 -16.46 -5.46 -9.71
N SER A 456 -16.48 -6.79 -9.89
CA SER A 456 -15.30 -7.50 -10.38
C SER A 456 -15.21 -7.45 -11.91
N ARG A 457 -14.45 -6.49 -12.46
CA ARG A 457 -13.67 -6.74 -13.69
C ARG A 457 -12.30 -7.34 -13.38
N SER A 458 -11.85 -7.31 -12.12
CA SER A 458 -10.66 -7.99 -11.62
C SER A 458 -11.04 -9.00 -10.53
N SER A 459 -10.37 -10.15 -10.52
CA SER A 459 -10.76 -11.44 -9.95
C SER A 459 -10.81 -11.54 -8.41
N ALA A 460 -11.11 -10.47 -7.68
CA ALA A 460 -11.20 -10.49 -6.22
C ALA A 460 -12.66 -10.57 -5.76
N VAL A 461 -13.16 -11.80 -5.57
CA VAL A 461 -14.40 -12.04 -4.81
C VAL A 461 -14.06 -11.85 -3.33
N TYR A 462 -14.66 -10.83 -2.71
CA TYR A 462 -14.66 -10.69 -1.25
C TYR A 462 -15.39 -11.89 -0.65
N GLY A 463 -14.73 -12.63 0.24
CA GLY A 463 -15.36 -13.70 1.00
C GLY A 463 -16.49 -13.18 1.92
N PRO A 464 -17.39 -14.07 2.37
CA PRO A 464 -18.60 -13.74 3.13
C PRO A 464 -18.36 -12.88 4.35
#